data_AF-A0A965NNV5-F1
#
_entry.id   AF-A0A965NNV5-F1
#
_cell.length_a   1.000
_cell.length_b   1.000
_cell.length_c   1.000
_cell.angle_alpha   90.00
_cell.angle_beta   90.00
_cell.angle_gamma   90.00
#
_symmetry.space_group_name_H-M   'P 1'
#
loop_
_entity.id
_entity.type
_entity.pdbx_description
1 polymer ?
#
loop_
_entity_poly.entity_id
_entity_poly.type
_entity_poly.pdbx_seq_one_letter_code
_entity_poly.pdbx_strand_id
1 'polypeptide(L)'
;SSTYVLTINLPDPLPAAYITGFTNGKNTSGSKSGVAGTKAALGAYFSVYYFTIDPSYVPSGGTPTTPTRVRGNVKATLDSVTFTDDGTGTAGSLTWKGTNIDSVLYTGPATTYPKAFNYGAYTSSWNGALANLTPNTTYTFDFFVNSVDDYPAMKSVTFKTGAAPAVAPTKDVAYWTKFVDTYVIYAWEASNIKLMMSKFSAIETSPYRSFIKVPTSRVTTATATSLTPKSCSAAANGMVLALTGDTCTISYTVVGLSKAPVTLVRDFKFTKFAV
;
A
#
# COMPACT_ATOMS: atom_id res chain seq x y z
N SER A 1 -31.00 -5.31 30.92
CA SER A 1 -29.71 -4.62 30.90
C SER A 1 -28.63 -5.68 30.73
N SER A 2 -27.73 -5.52 29.78
CA SER A 2 -26.65 -6.48 29.53
C SER A 2 -25.42 -6.06 30.32
N THR A 3 -24.96 -6.91 31.24
CA THR A 3 -23.74 -6.68 32.02
C THR A 3 -22.57 -7.31 31.27
N TYR A 4 -21.57 -6.49 30.91
CA TYR A 4 -20.33 -6.98 30.31
C TYR A 4 -19.33 -7.29 31.42
N VAL A 5 -18.83 -8.52 31.46
CA VAL A 5 -17.77 -8.95 32.38
C VAL A 5 -16.44 -8.89 31.63
N LEU A 6 -15.51 -8.06 32.12
CA LEU A 6 -14.14 -8.00 31.61
C LEU A 6 -13.29 -8.98 32.42
N THR A 7 -12.87 -10.08 31.79
CA THR A 7 -11.89 -11.01 32.39
C THR A 7 -10.49 -10.57 32.02
N ILE A 8 -9.66 -10.25 33.02
CA ILE A 8 -8.25 -9.92 32.84
C ILE A 8 -7.43 -11.08 33.42
N ASN A 9 -6.60 -11.73 32.59
CA ASN A 9 -5.64 -12.72 33.07
C ASN A 9 -4.43 -11.99 33.64
N LEU A 10 -4.23 -12.10 34.96
CA LEU A 10 -3.04 -11.58 35.63
C LEU A 10 -2.04 -12.72 35.87
N PRO A 11 -0.72 -12.44 35.82
CA PRO A 11 0.32 -13.43 36.12
C PRO A 11 0.29 -13.83 37.61
N ASP A 12 0.58 -15.11 37.87
CA ASP A 12 0.69 -15.73 39.19
C ASP A 12 2.16 -16.08 39.49
N PRO A 13 2.76 -15.67 40.62
CA PRO A 13 2.18 -14.84 41.68
C PRO A 13 2.07 -13.37 41.33
N LEU A 14 1.02 -12.72 41.82
CA LEU A 14 0.80 -11.29 41.68
C LEU A 14 1.90 -10.50 42.43
N PRO A 15 2.64 -9.59 41.77
CA PRO A 15 3.58 -8.73 42.46
C PRO A 15 2.83 -7.79 43.42
N ALA A 16 3.29 -7.70 44.67
CA ALA A 16 2.65 -6.94 45.75
C ALA A 16 2.42 -5.43 45.46
N ALA A 17 3.01 -4.89 44.39
CA ALA A 17 2.92 -3.49 43.98
C ALA A 17 1.70 -3.16 43.08
N TYR A 18 0.93 -4.15 42.61
CA TYR A 18 -0.15 -3.91 41.63
C TYR A 18 -1.48 -3.38 42.22
N ILE A 19 -1.64 -3.36 43.54
CA ILE A 19 -2.89 -2.97 44.20
C ILE A 19 -2.56 -1.97 45.29
N THR A 20 -3.00 -0.72 45.12
CA THR A 20 -2.99 0.29 46.20
C THR A 20 -4.43 0.68 46.54
N GLY A 21 -4.73 0.76 47.84
CA GLY A 21 -6.07 1.10 48.35
C GLY A 21 -6.98 -0.11 48.53
N PHE A 22 -6.97 -0.69 49.73
CA PHE A 22 -8.03 -1.61 50.18
C PHE A 22 -9.11 -0.79 50.88
N THR A 23 -10.30 -0.70 50.29
CA THR A 23 -11.46 -0.17 51.01
C THR A 23 -12.62 -1.15 50.88
N ASN A 24 -13.03 -1.73 52.01
CA ASN A 24 -14.30 -2.46 52.11
C ASN A 24 -15.44 -1.43 52.02
N GLY A 25 -16.01 -1.23 50.83
CA GLY A 25 -17.00 -0.18 50.60
C GLY A 25 -18.07 -0.57 49.57
N LYS A 26 -19.34 -0.35 49.94
CA LYS A 26 -20.49 -0.44 49.04
C LYS A 26 -20.36 0.59 47.93
N ASN A 27 -20.52 0.12 46.70
CA ASN A 27 -20.48 0.91 45.46
C ASN A 27 -21.48 2.09 45.55
N THR A 28 -20.98 3.31 45.61
CA THR A 28 -21.78 4.54 45.47
C THR A 28 -21.14 5.37 44.36
N SER A 29 -21.87 5.47 43.25
CA SER A 29 -21.72 6.49 42.21
C SER A 29 -20.43 6.45 41.36
N GLY A 30 -20.55 5.92 40.14
CA GLY A 30 -19.93 6.54 38.96
C GLY A 30 -18.54 6.09 38.50
N SER A 31 -17.88 5.11 39.14
CA SER A 31 -16.56 4.62 38.69
C SER A 31 -16.62 3.21 38.10
N LYS A 32 -15.95 3.00 36.96
CA LYS A 32 -15.88 1.71 36.25
C LYS A 32 -15.00 0.72 37.03
N SER A 33 -15.55 0.03 38.02
CA SER A 33 -14.88 -1.08 38.71
C SER A 33 -15.02 -2.40 37.95
N GLY A 34 -13.91 -3.10 37.73
CA GLY A 34 -13.88 -4.48 37.25
C GLY A 34 -13.95 -5.49 38.40
N VAL A 35 -14.64 -6.61 38.21
CA VAL A 35 -14.70 -7.72 39.16
C VAL A 35 -13.72 -8.80 38.68
N ALA A 36 -12.69 -9.09 39.47
CA ALA A 36 -11.86 -10.28 39.28
C ALA A 36 -12.42 -11.39 40.17
N GLY A 37 -12.83 -12.51 39.57
CA GLY A 37 -13.23 -13.69 40.31
C GLY A 37 -12.48 -14.92 39.78
N THR A 38 -12.08 -15.82 40.68
CA THR A 38 -11.94 -17.23 40.31
C THR A 38 -12.08 -18.21 41.49
N LYS A 39 -12.75 -19.31 41.15
CA LYS A 39 -12.87 -20.67 41.69
C LYS A 39 -13.23 -20.91 43.17
N ALA A 40 -14.37 -21.58 43.30
CA ALA A 40 -14.89 -22.18 44.52
C ALA A 40 -14.08 -23.40 44.97
N ALA A 41 -13.80 -23.45 46.26
CA ALA A 41 -13.78 -24.69 47.02
C ALA A 41 -14.44 -24.43 48.38
N LEU A 42 -15.53 -25.17 48.64
CA LEU A 42 -16.11 -25.46 49.95
C LEU A 42 -16.39 -24.24 50.88
N GLY A 43 -17.60 -23.68 50.77
CA GLY A 43 -18.29 -23.01 51.88
C GLY A 43 -17.89 -21.58 52.25
N ALA A 44 -17.30 -20.79 51.34
CA ALA A 44 -16.70 -19.49 51.67
C ALA A 44 -17.59 -18.25 51.38
N TYR A 45 -17.56 -17.29 52.31
CA TYR A 45 -18.05 -15.92 52.16
C TYR A 45 -17.35 -15.21 50.98
N PHE A 46 -18.11 -14.56 50.10
CA PHE A 46 -17.55 -13.79 48.99
C PHE A 46 -17.14 -12.40 49.48
N SER A 47 -15.84 -12.10 49.50
CA SER A 47 -15.35 -10.72 49.60
C SER A 47 -15.15 -10.19 48.18
N VAL A 48 -15.97 -9.20 47.79
CA VAL A 48 -15.80 -8.51 46.51
C VAL A 48 -14.79 -7.39 46.72
N TYR A 49 -13.62 -7.54 46.08
CA TYR A 49 -12.57 -6.53 46.12
C TYR A 49 -12.68 -5.61 44.91
N TYR A 50 -12.72 -4.31 45.18
CA TYR A 50 -12.64 -3.27 44.16
C TYR A 50 -11.24 -2.65 44.23
N PHE A 51 -10.58 -2.52 43.09
CA PHE A 51 -9.29 -1.84 42.98
C PHE A 51 -9.35 -0.74 41.92
N THR A 52 -8.53 0.29 42.13
CA THR A 52 -8.33 1.38 41.18
C THR A 52 -6.94 1.20 40.55
N ILE A 53 -6.88 1.10 39.22
CA ILE A 53 -5.60 1.07 38.51
C ILE A 53 -5.15 2.52 38.33
N ASP A 54 -4.03 2.90 38.94
CA ASP A 54 -3.40 4.19 38.69
C ASP A 54 -2.60 4.13 37.38
N PRO A 55 -3.03 4.83 36.31
CA PRO A 55 -2.33 4.81 35.03
C PRO A 55 -0.99 5.58 35.06
N SER A 56 -0.63 6.25 36.16
CA SER A 56 0.58 7.06 36.29
C SER A 56 1.78 6.34 36.92
N TYR A 57 1.61 5.10 37.41
CA TYR A 57 2.69 4.35 38.03
C TYR A 57 3.66 3.76 36.98
N VAL A 58 4.94 4.15 37.07
CA VAL A 58 6.06 3.57 36.30
C VAL A 58 7.04 2.94 37.30
N PRO A 59 7.27 1.61 37.29
CA PRO A 59 8.17 0.99 38.25
C PRO A 59 9.62 1.40 38.01
N SER A 60 10.26 1.99 39.02
CA SER A 60 11.68 2.34 38.98
C SER A 60 12.56 1.15 39.39
N GLY A 61 13.36 0.67 38.43
CA GLY A 61 14.76 0.26 38.67
C GLY A 61 15.04 -1.12 39.28
N GLY A 62 15.31 -2.10 38.41
CA GLY A 62 16.14 -3.28 38.69
C GLY A 62 16.83 -3.73 37.40
N THR A 63 18.16 -3.85 37.40
CA THR A 63 19.05 -4.14 36.25
C THR A 63 18.95 -5.61 35.76
N PRO A 64 19.38 -5.94 34.51
CA PRO A 64 18.60 -6.77 33.58
C PRO A 64 19.31 -8.04 33.08
N THR A 65 18.58 -9.00 32.52
CA THR A 65 19.16 -9.99 31.57
C THR A 65 18.31 -10.30 30.32
N THR A 66 17.24 -9.54 30.07
CA THR A 66 16.55 -9.59 28.77
C THR A 66 16.03 -8.19 28.50
N PRO A 67 16.23 -7.61 27.29
CA PRO A 67 15.64 -6.32 26.98
C PRO A 67 14.12 -6.51 26.84
N THR A 68 13.40 -6.56 27.95
CA THR A 68 11.99 -6.16 27.97
C THR A 68 11.99 -4.67 27.67
N ARG A 69 11.78 -4.34 26.40
CA ARG A 69 11.49 -2.98 25.97
C ARG A 69 10.42 -2.43 26.90
N VAL A 70 10.82 -1.53 27.80
CA VAL A 70 9.87 -0.71 28.55
C VAL A 70 9.19 0.13 27.47
N ARG A 71 8.02 -0.31 27.01
CA ARG A 71 7.21 0.47 26.07
C ARG A 71 6.85 1.76 26.80
N GLY A 72 7.56 2.84 26.51
CA GLY A 72 7.02 4.16 26.73
C GLY A 72 5.73 4.23 25.93
N ASN A 73 4.69 4.92 26.41
CA ASN A 73 3.45 5.10 25.65
C ASN A 73 3.70 6.03 24.44
N VAL A 74 4.50 5.59 23.48
CA VAL A 74 4.89 6.35 22.30
C VAL A 74 3.72 6.29 21.34
N LYS A 75 2.92 7.35 21.33
CA LYS A 75 1.77 7.46 20.43
C LYS A 75 2.25 7.84 19.03
N ALA A 76 1.70 7.18 18.02
CA ALA A 76 1.82 7.65 16.65
C ALA A 76 1.03 8.96 16.50
N THR A 77 1.56 9.90 15.73
CA THR A 77 0.81 11.09 15.28
C THR A 77 0.76 11.13 13.78
N LEU A 78 -0.31 11.76 13.27
CA LEU A 78 -0.51 11.96 11.85
C LEU A 78 -1.00 13.39 11.62
N ASP A 79 -0.06 14.27 11.29
CA ASP A 79 -0.28 15.71 11.21
C ASP A 79 -1.00 16.08 9.91
N SER A 80 -0.60 15.45 8.79
CA SER A 80 -1.20 15.70 7.48
C SER A 80 -1.08 14.50 6.55
N VAL A 81 -2.06 14.36 5.67
CA VAL A 81 -2.04 13.47 4.50
C VAL A 81 -2.47 14.31 3.31
N THR A 82 -1.68 14.29 2.24
CA THR A 82 -1.91 15.10 1.03
C THR A 82 -1.80 14.22 -0.20
N PHE A 83 -2.73 14.37 -1.13
CA PHE A 83 -2.64 13.75 -2.44
C PHE A 83 -1.97 14.70 -3.44
N THR A 84 -1.09 14.16 -4.28
CA THR A 84 -0.52 14.86 -5.43
C THR A 84 -0.81 14.03 -6.68
N ASP A 85 -1.55 14.63 -7.61
CA ASP A 85 -1.83 14.07 -8.93
C ASP A 85 -0.55 14.07 -9.79
N ASP A 86 -0.39 13.08 -10.66
CA ASP A 86 0.74 13.03 -11.60
C ASP A 86 0.53 13.88 -12.87
N GLY A 87 -0.59 14.61 -12.93
CA GLY A 87 -1.00 15.45 -14.05
C GLY A 87 -1.86 14.72 -15.09
N THR A 88 -2.14 13.44 -14.89
CA THR A 88 -2.96 12.64 -15.82
C THR A 88 -4.40 12.45 -15.35
N GLY A 89 -4.69 12.71 -14.08
CA GLY A 89 -5.98 12.38 -13.46
C GLY A 89 -6.19 10.87 -13.23
N THR A 90 -5.20 10.03 -13.56
CA THR A 90 -5.31 8.56 -13.49
C THR A 90 -4.36 7.91 -12.48
N ALA A 91 -3.42 8.68 -11.93
CA ALA A 91 -2.46 8.21 -10.93
C ALA A 91 -2.00 9.37 -10.05
N GLY A 92 -1.32 9.04 -8.96
CA GLY A 92 -0.76 10.03 -8.05
C GLY A 92 -0.13 9.37 -6.83
N SER A 93 0.16 10.18 -5.82
CA SER A 93 0.73 9.68 -4.56
C SER A 93 0.14 10.40 -3.35
N LEU A 94 -0.03 9.64 -2.27
CA LEU A 94 -0.32 10.13 -0.94
C LEU A 94 1.00 10.35 -0.21
N THR A 95 1.24 11.58 0.20
CA THR A 95 2.34 11.94 1.10
C THR A 95 1.78 12.27 2.47
N TRP A 96 2.44 11.83 3.53
CA TRP A 96 2.00 12.08 4.90
C TRP A 96 3.14 12.56 5.78
N LYS A 97 2.78 13.28 6.85
CA LYS A 97 3.68 13.76 7.88
C LYS A 97 3.15 13.35 9.24
N GLY A 98 4.01 12.82 10.09
CA GLY A 98 3.66 12.33 11.41
C GLY A 98 4.91 11.94 12.20
N THR A 99 4.72 11.44 13.42
CA THR A 99 5.81 10.98 14.29
C THR A 99 5.49 9.61 14.88
N ASN A 100 6.54 8.85 15.21
CA ASN A 100 6.46 7.54 15.84
C ASN A 100 5.60 6.51 15.07
N ILE A 101 5.69 6.52 13.74
CA ILE A 101 4.97 5.61 12.86
C ILE A 101 5.86 4.40 12.57
N ASP A 102 5.38 3.22 12.93
CA ASP A 102 6.02 1.93 12.67
C ASP A 102 5.41 1.24 11.44
N SER A 103 4.08 1.29 11.31
CA SER A 103 3.36 0.71 10.19
C SER A 103 2.17 1.55 9.77
N VAL A 104 1.79 1.40 8.50
CA VAL A 104 0.74 2.18 7.88
C VAL A 104 -0.25 1.29 7.14
N LEU A 105 -1.53 1.61 7.24
CA LEU A 105 -2.62 0.98 6.53
C LEU A 105 -3.42 2.08 5.84
N TYR A 106 -3.63 1.94 4.54
CA TYR A 106 -4.50 2.84 3.81
C TYR A 106 -5.73 2.05 3.38
N THR A 107 -6.90 2.67 3.54
CA THR A 107 -8.18 2.14 3.12
C THR A 107 -8.81 3.10 2.11
N GLY A 108 -9.53 2.55 1.15
CA GLY A 108 -10.08 3.27 0.00
C GLY A 108 -10.51 2.29 -1.09
N PRO A 109 -10.94 2.73 -2.28
CA PRO A 109 -11.37 1.79 -3.31
C PRO A 109 -10.22 0.87 -3.74
N ALA A 110 -10.35 -0.44 -3.53
CA ALA A 110 -9.26 -1.41 -3.73
C ALA A 110 -8.69 -1.42 -5.16
N THR A 111 -9.49 -1.02 -6.16
CA THR A 111 -9.07 -0.91 -7.57
C THR A 111 -7.98 0.15 -7.81
N THR A 112 -7.84 1.10 -6.88
CA THR A 112 -6.89 2.22 -6.98
C THR A 112 -5.50 1.89 -6.45
N TYR A 113 -5.36 0.72 -5.81
CA TYR A 113 -4.11 0.24 -5.26
C TYR A 113 -3.34 -0.52 -6.35
N PRO A 114 -2.02 -0.29 -6.50
CA PRO A 114 -1.19 -1.18 -7.29
C PRO A 114 -1.31 -2.60 -6.72
N LYS A 115 -1.60 -3.59 -7.58
CA LYS A 115 -1.88 -4.98 -7.17
C LYS A 115 -0.73 -5.67 -6.42
N ALA A 116 0.45 -5.07 -6.41
CA ALA A 116 1.60 -5.52 -5.66
C ALA A 116 1.38 -5.38 -4.13
N PHE A 117 0.51 -4.47 -3.68
CA PHE A 117 0.21 -4.25 -2.27
C PHE A 117 -1.06 -5.00 -1.84
N ASN A 118 -0.99 -5.66 -0.68
CA ASN A 118 -2.16 -6.27 -0.05
C ASN A 118 -3.08 -5.17 0.49
N TYR A 119 -4.15 -4.87 -0.25
CA TYR A 119 -5.21 -3.98 0.24
C TYR A 119 -5.71 -4.44 1.62
N GLY A 120 -5.83 -3.51 2.56
CA GLY A 120 -6.32 -3.83 3.91
C GLY A 120 -5.26 -4.38 4.88
N ALA A 121 -3.98 -4.43 4.49
CA ALA A 121 -2.89 -4.84 5.38
C ALA A 121 -2.02 -3.65 5.83
N TYR A 122 -1.55 -3.69 7.08
CA TYR A 122 -0.49 -2.79 7.54
C TYR A 122 0.83 -3.13 6.82
N THR A 123 1.54 -2.10 6.42
CA THR A 123 2.83 -2.18 5.72
C THR A 123 3.76 -1.10 6.24
N SER A 124 5.04 -1.41 6.37
CA SER A 124 6.11 -0.42 6.64
C SER A 124 6.79 0.07 5.36
N SER A 125 6.45 -0.51 4.20
CA SER A 125 7.17 -0.33 2.93
C SER A 125 6.39 0.41 1.85
N TRP A 126 5.09 0.66 2.02
CA TRP A 126 4.32 1.33 0.98
C TRP A 126 4.49 2.85 1.00
N ASN A 127 4.96 3.37 -0.14
CA ASN A 127 5.22 4.78 -0.44
C ASN A 127 3.98 5.63 -0.78
N GLY A 128 2.76 5.13 -0.52
CA GLY A 128 1.52 5.88 -0.70
C GLY A 128 1.07 6.06 -2.16
N ALA A 129 1.66 5.32 -3.08
CA ALA A 129 1.45 5.53 -4.51
C ALA A 129 0.15 4.86 -5.02
N LEU A 130 -0.66 5.60 -5.79
CA LEU A 130 -1.99 5.22 -6.29
C LEU A 130 -2.01 5.14 -7.84
N ALA A 131 -2.84 4.24 -8.37
CA ALA A 131 -3.00 4.02 -9.82
C ALA A 131 -4.46 3.75 -10.18
N ASN A 132 -4.77 3.64 -11.49
CA ASN A 132 -6.11 3.32 -12.01
C ASN A 132 -7.23 4.25 -11.49
N LEU A 133 -6.90 5.51 -11.22
CA LEU A 133 -7.88 6.51 -10.84
C LEU A 133 -8.68 6.95 -12.07
N THR A 134 -9.91 7.39 -11.84
CA THR A 134 -10.74 8.00 -12.87
C THR A 134 -10.51 9.51 -12.86
N PRO A 135 -10.29 10.16 -14.01
CA PRO A 135 -10.15 11.62 -14.08
C PRO A 135 -11.38 12.36 -13.57
N ASN A 136 -11.20 13.58 -13.06
CA ASN A 136 -12.25 14.43 -12.50
C ASN A 136 -13.13 13.77 -11.42
N THR A 137 -12.60 12.76 -10.72
CA THR A 137 -13.35 11.97 -9.74
C THR A 137 -12.84 12.27 -8.34
N THR A 138 -13.78 12.41 -7.40
CA THR A 138 -13.47 12.60 -5.98
C THR A 138 -13.32 11.25 -5.29
N TYR A 139 -12.23 11.10 -4.54
CA TYR A 139 -11.95 9.93 -3.74
C TYR A 139 -11.79 10.30 -2.27
N THR A 140 -12.15 9.36 -1.40
CA THR A 140 -11.89 9.43 0.05
C THR A 140 -11.09 8.21 0.44
N PHE A 141 -10.02 8.44 1.19
CA PHE A 141 -9.16 7.41 1.76
C PHE A 141 -9.02 7.65 3.26
N ASP A 142 -9.01 6.58 4.05
CA ASP A 142 -8.60 6.66 5.45
C ASP A 142 -7.20 6.12 5.60
N PHE A 143 -6.41 6.83 6.40
CA PHE A 143 -5.04 6.49 6.67
C PHE A 143 -4.87 6.17 8.14
N PHE A 144 -4.58 4.90 8.43
CA PHE A 144 -4.33 4.38 9.77
C PHE A 144 -2.83 4.18 9.94
N VAL A 145 -2.29 4.69 11.03
CA VAL A 145 -0.88 4.52 11.38
C VAL A 145 -0.78 3.94 12.76
N ASN A 146 0.13 2.98 12.94
CA ASN A 146 0.43 2.40 14.25
C ASN A 146 1.84 2.78 14.67
N SER A 147 2.01 2.98 15.97
CA SER A 147 3.33 3.01 16.60
C SER A 147 3.80 1.59 16.89
N VAL A 148 5.09 1.46 17.22
CA VAL A 148 5.71 0.21 17.69
C VAL A 148 5.13 -0.29 19.04
N ASP A 149 4.30 0.54 19.68
CA ASP A 149 3.59 0.24 20.93
C ASP A 149 2.09 0.04 20.71
N ASP A 150 1.66 -0.15 19.45
CA ASP A 150 0.28 -0.42 19.04
C ASP A 150 -0.73 0.69 19.42
N TYR A 151 -0.26 1.93 19.55
CA TYR A 151 -1.14 3.11 19.64
C TYR A 151 -1.47 3.63 18.23
N PRO A 152 -2.73 3.48 17.75
CA PRO A 152 -3.12 3.91 16.43
C PRO A 152 -3.41 5.42 16.37
N ALA A 153 -3.18 6.02 15.21
CA ALA A 153 -3.75 7.30 14.80
C ALA A 153 -4.41 7.16 13.42
N MET A 154 -5.39 8.00 13.12
CA MET A 154 -6.15 7.93 11.88
C MET A 154 -6.43 9.33 11.32
N LYS A 155 -6.39 9.44 9.98
CA LYS A 155 -6.84 10.64 9.28
C LYS A 155 -7.47 10.26 7.94
N SER A 156 -8.59 10.88 7.64
CA SER A 156 -9.23 10.77 6.31
C SER A 156 -8.72 11.89 5.41
N VAL A 157 -8.50 11.56 4.13
CA VAL A 157 -8.17 12.52 3.08
C VAL A 157 -9.20 12.39 1.96
N THR A 158 -9.80 13.52 1.58
CA THR A 158 -10.65 13.63 0.40
C THR A 158 -9.92 14.47 -0.63
N PHE A 159 -9.78 13.94 -1.84
CA PHE A 159 -9.13 14.63 -2.94
C PHE A 159 -9.88 14.41 -4.24
N LYS A 160 -9.69 15.32 -5.19
CA LYS A 160 -10.24 15.22 -6.55
C LYS A 160 -9.09 15.07 -7.53
N THR A 161 -9.18 14.08 -8.41
CA THR A 161 -8.20 13.91 -9.50
C THR A 161 -8.32 15.02 -10.53
N GLY A 162 -7.22 15.30 -11.22
CA GLY A 162 -7.18 16.23 -12.33
C GLY A 162 -8.09 15.81 -13.48
N ALA A 163 -8.37 16.76 -14.37
CA ALA A 163 -9.05 16.46 -15.62
C ALA A 163 -8.17 15.57 -16.50
N ALA A 164 -8.81 14.72 -17.31
CA ALA A 164 -8.09 13.99 -18.34
C ALA A 164 -7.46 15.02 -19.29
N PRO A 165 -6.15 14.95 -19.54
CA PRO A 165 -5.51 15.88 -20.46
C PRO A 165 -6.10 15.69 -21.87
N ALA A 166 -6.29 16.79 -22.60
CA ALA A 166 -6.87 16.78 -23.95
C ALA A 166 -6.07 15.90 -24.93
N VAL A 167 -4.77 15.77 -24.67
CA VAL A 167 -3.87 14.78 -25.28
C VAL A 167 -3.20 14.05 -24.13
N ALA A 168 -3.34 12.72 -24.07
CA ALA A 168 -2.61 11.94 -23.08
C ALA A 168 -1.10 12.20 -23.25
N PRO A 169 -0.39 12.68 -22.21
CA PRO A 169 1.04 12.93 -22.33
C PRO A 169 1.72 11.61 -22.69
N THR A 170 2.52 11.63 -23.75
CA THR A 170 3.33 10.46 -24.13
C THR A 170 4.31 10.19 -23.00
N LYS A 171 4.04 9.16 -22.21
CA LYS A 171 4.92 8.72 -21.13
C LYS A 171 6.15 8.08 -21.75
N ASP A 172 7.27 8.77 -21.64
CA ASP A 172 8.55 8.34 -22.19
C ASP A 172 9.22 7.28 -21.31
N VAL A 173 10.38 6.80 -21.76
CA VAL A 173 11.16 5.78 -21.04
C VAL A 173 11.59 6.27 -19.66
N ALA A 174 11.87 7.58 -19.50
CA ALA A 174 12.32 8.16 -18.24
C ALA A 174 11.20 8.18 -17.18
N TYR A 175 9.99 8.61 -17.57
CA TYR A 175 8.80 8.53 -16.72
C TYR A 175 8.58 7.10 -16.23
N TRP A 176 8.56 6.15 -17.16
CA TRP A 176 8.27 4.77 -16.82
C TRP A 176 9.38 4.09 -16.03
N THR A 177 10.64 4.52 -16.19
CA THR A 177 11.74 4.04 -15.34
C THR A 177 11.51 4.43 -13.89
N LYS A 178 11.14 5.70 -13.63
CA LYS A 178 10.77 6.16 -12.28
C LYS A 178 9.54 5.44 -11.74
N PHE A 179 8.54 5.22 -12.58
CA PHE A 179 7.36 4.44 -12.21
C PHE A 179 7.77 3.03 -11.79
N VAL A 180 8.58 2.32 -12.58
CA VAL A 180 9.04 0.98 -12.22
C VAL A 180 9.79 0.98 -10.89
N ASP A 181 10.68 1.94 -10.65
CA ASP A 181 11.40 2.06 -9.36
C ASP A 181 10.47 2.33 -8.17
N THR A 182 9.33 2.95 -8.42
CA THR A 182 8.39 3.37 -7.37
C THR A 182 7.35 2.29 -7.07
N TYR A 183 6.87 1.57 -8.10
CA TYR A 183 5.67 0.74 -8.02
C TYR A 183 5.94 -0.76 -8.18
N VAL A 184 7.13 -1.17 -8.61
CA VAL A 184 7.48 -2.59 -8.74
C VAL A 184 8.23 -3.05 -7.48
N ILE A 185 7.67 -4.04 -6.78
CA ILE A 185 8.15 -4.45 -5.45
C ILE A 185 9.48 -5.18 -5.53
N TYR A 186 9.64 -6.07 -6.52
CA TYR A 186 10.81 -6.92 -6.60
C TYR A 186 11.88 -6.30 -7.50
N ALA A 187 13.08 -6.10 -6.97
CA ALA A 187 14.20 -5.51 -7.73
C ALA A 187 14.54 -6.30 -9.02
N TRP A 188 14.42 -7.62 -8.98
CA TRP A 188 14.63 -8.48 -10.16
C TRP A 188 13.53 -8.29 -11.21
N GLU A 189 12.29 -8.04 -10.79
CA GLU A 189 11.17 -7.76 -11.69
C GLU A 189 11.34 -6.38 -12.32
N ALA A 190 11.67 -5.37 -11.50
CA ALA A 190 11.93 -4.01 -11.96
C ALA A 190 13.03 -3.99 -13.04
N SER A 191 14.12 -4.72 -12.80
CA SER A 191 15.22 -4.88 -13.76
C SER A 191 14.75 -5.51 -15.08
N ASN A 192 13.91 -6.55 -15.01
CA ASN A 192 13.37 -7.20 -16.20
C ASN A 192 12.42 -6.29 -16.98
N ILE A 193 11.52 -5.57 -16.31
CA ILE A 193 10.60 -4.63 -16.98
C ILE A 193 11.39 -3.52 -17.69
N LYS A 194 12.39 -2.93 -17.01
CA LYS A 194 13.29 -1.91 -17.60
C LYS A 194 14.05 -2.44 -18.81
N LEU A 195 14.55 -3.68 -18.75
CA LEU A 195 15.23 -4.32 -19.88
C LEU A 195 14.30 -4.47 -21.09
N MET A 196 13.04 -4.89 -20.86
CA MET A 196 12.05 -5.04 -21.92
C MET A 196 11.68 -3.72 -22.58
N MET A 197 11.51 -2.67 -21.77
CA MET A 197 11.28 -1.31 -22.25
C MET A 197 12.44 -0.80 -23.09
N SER A 198 13.67 -0.96 -22.60
CA SER A 198 14.88 -0.55 -23.31
C SER A 198 15.00 -1.25 -24.66
N LYS A 199 14.78 -2.58 -24.70
CA LYS A 199 14.79 -3.35 -25.95
C LYS A 199 13.74 -2.85 -26.95
N PHE A 200 12.52 -2.57 -26.50
CA PHE A 200 11.46 -2.05 -27.39
C PHE A 200 11.79 -0.65 -27.92
N SER A 201 12.31 0.22 -27.05
CA SER A 201 12.73 1.58 -27.42
C SER A 201 13.92 1.60 -28.39
N ALA A 202 14.72 0.54 -28.43
CA ALA A 202 15.88 0.41 -29.30
C ALA A 202 15.59 -0.28 -30.65
N ILE A 203 14.36 -0.77 -30.88
CA ILE A 203 14.04 -1.44 -32.17
C ILE A 203 14.22 -0.48 -33.33
N GLU A 204 14.82 -0.94 -34.41
CA GLU A 204 14.88 -0.21 -35.67
C GLU A 204 14.20 -1.02 -36.78
N THR A 205 13.50 -0.34 -37.67
CA THR A 205 12.93 -0.98 -38.86
C THR A 205 14.04 -1.26 -39.86
N SER A 206 13.98 -2.44 -40.50
CA SER A 206 14.93 -2.80 -41.54
C SER A 206 14.44 -2.32 -42.90
N PRO A 207 15.31 -1.82 -43.79
CA PRO A 207 14.89 -1.41 -45.11
C PRO A 207 14.43 -2.59 -46.00
N TYR A 208 14.75 -3.82 -45.61
CA TYR A 208 14.52 -5.03 -46.38
C TYR A 208 13.37 -5.90 -45.85
N ARG A 209 12.76 -5.54 -44.71
CA ARG A 209 11.73 -6.35 -44.04
C ARG A 209 10.48 -5.52 -43.80
N SER A 210 9.32 -6.14 -43.97
CA SER A 210 8.02 -5.56 -43.63
C SER A 210 7.58 -5.84 -42.20
N PHE A 211 8.44 -6.43 -41.37
CA PHE A 211 8.10 -6.78 -40.00
C PHE A 211 9.24 -6.51 -39.02
N ILE A 212 8.86 -6.29 -37.77
CA ILE A 212 9.74 -6.30 -36.61
C ILE A 212 9.22 -7.33 -35.60
N LYS A 213 10.11 -7.77 -34.72
CA LYS A 213 9.74 -8.60 -33.57
C LYS A 213 9.91 -7.76 -32.32
N VAL A 214 8.81 -7.50 -31.60
CA VAL A 214 8.88 -6.86 -30.30
C VAL A 214 9.46 -7.83 -29.26
N PRO A 215 10.06 -7.33 -28.18
CA PRO A 215 10.67 -8.20 -27.18
C PRO A 215 9.59 -9.05 -26.51
N THR A 216 9.93 -10.28 -26.15
CA THR A 216 9.08 -11.15 -25.32
C THR A 216 9.88 -11.64 -24.12
N SER A 217 9.18 -12.10 -23.09
CA SER A 217 9.78 -12.58 -21.84
C SER A 217 9.02 -13.78 -21.31
N ARG A 218 9.73 -14.66 -20.59
CA ARG A 218 9.12 -15.81 -19.88
C ARG A 218 8.64 -15.44 -18.47
N VAL A 219 9.11 -14.31 -17.95
CA VAL A 219 8.88 -13.89 -16.54
C VAL A 219 7.96 -12.68 -16.43
N THR A 220 7.80 -11.91 -17.52
CA THR A 220 6.89 -10.75 -17.60
C THR A 220 6.02 -10.92 -18.82
N THR A 221 4.72 -10.61 -18.69
CA THR A 221 3.81 -10.57 -19.83
C THR A 221 4.05 -9.30 -20.62
N ALA A 222 4.27 -9.43 -21.93
CA ALA A 222 4.43 -8.30 -22.84
C ALA A 222 3.41 -8.42 -23.96
N THR A 223 2.64 -7.35 -24.20
CA THR A 223 1.63 -7.28 -25.25
C THR A 223 1.89 -6.08 -26.15
N ALA A 224 1.84 -6.31 -27.47
CA ALA A 224 1.89 -5.26 -28.47
C ALA A 224 0.50 -5.11 -29.10
N THR A 225 0.09 -3.87 -29.33
CA THR A 225 -1.17 -3.53 -30.00
C THR A 225 -0.92 -2.42 -31.00
N SER A 226 -1.44 -2.59 -32.21
CA SER A 226 -1.39 -1.53 -33.23
C SER A 226 -2.44 -0.47 -32.93
N LEU A 227 -2.01 0.78 -32.81
CA LEU A 227 -2.89 1.95 -32.73
C LEU A 227 -3.27 2.46 -34.13
N THR A 228 -2.55 2.02 -35.15
CA THR A 228 -2.79 2.31 -36.57
C THR A 228 -3.08 1.00 -37.34
N PRO A 229 -4.22 0.34 -37.09
CA PRO A 229 -4.48 -1.01 -37.62
C PRO A 229 -4.57 -1.09 -39.15
N LYS A 230 -4.78 0.04 -39.84
CA LYS A 230 -4.70 0.13 -41.29
C LYS A 230 -3.27 0.07 -41.82
N SER A 231 -2.33 0.61 -41.06
CA SER A 231 -0.92 0.74 -41.46
C SER A 231 -0.09 -0.46 -41.03
N CYS A 232 -0.44 -1.10 -39.90
CA CYS A 232 0.25 -2.29 -39.42
C CYS A 232 -0.62 -3.14 -38.49
N SER A 233 -0.30 -4.43 -38.39
CA SER A 233 -0.90 -5.37 -37.46
C SER A 233 0.12 -5.84 -36.41
N ALA A 234 -0.35 -6.08 -35.18
CA ALA A 234 0.45 -6.66 -34.11
C ALA A 234 -0.13 -8.04 -33.78
N ALA A 235 0.64 -9.09 -34.01
CA ALA A 235 0.27 -10.47 -33.72
C ALA A 235 0.62 -10.85 -32.28
N ALA A 236 -0.15 -11.80 -31.72
CA ALA A 236 0.01 -12.27 -30.33
C ALA A 236 1.40 -12.88 -30.04
N ASN A 237 2.12 -13.33 -31.07
CA ASN A 237 3.48 -13.85 -30.94
C ASN A 237 4.56 -12.75 -30.86
N GLY A 238 4.18 -11.47 -30.80
CA GLY A 238 5.08 -10.33 -30.75
C GLY A 238 5.65 -9.92 -32.11
N MET A 239 5.08 -10.37 -33.22
CA MET A 239 5.41 -9.83 -34.54
C MET A 239 4.54 -8.62 -34.87
N VAL A 240 5.17 -7.55 -35.35
CA VAL A 240 4.46 -6.39 -35.93
C VAL A 240 4.75 -6.39 -37.42
N LEU A 241 3.70 -6.46 -38.23
CA LEU A 241 3.75 -6.49 -39.68
C LEU A 241 3.22 -5.17 -40.24
N ALA A 242 4.01 -4.51 -41.09
CA ALA A 242 3.59 -3.33 -41.84
C ALA A 242 2.73 -3.75 -43.03
N LEU A 243 1.55 -3.15 -43.15
CA LEU A 243 0.57 -3.38 -44.20
C LEU A 243 0.65 -2.29 -45.28
N THR A 244 0.97 -1.06 -44.90
CA THR A 244 1.16 0.08 -45.82
C THR A 244 2.48 0.80 -45.55
N GLY A 245 2.81 1.80 -46.39
CA GLY A 245 3.96 2.69 -46.18
C GLY A 245 3.73 3.81 -45.18
N ASP A 246 2.55 3.88 -44.54
CA ASP A 246 2.23 4.88 -43.53
C ASP A 246 2.97 4.61 -42.21
N THR A 247 3.02 5.61 -41.34
CA THR A 247 3.57 5.45 -39.99
C THR A 247 2.77 4.41 -39.21
N CYS A 248 3.47 3.41 -38.68
CA CYS A 248 2.91 2.38 -37.82
C CYS A 248 3.12 2.74 -36.34
N THR A 249 2.05 3.03 -35.60
CA THR A 249 2.13 3.33 -34.17
C THR A 249 1.78 2.09 -33.35
N ILE A 250 2.72 1.66 -32.50
CA ILE A 250 2.56 0.49 -31.62
C ILE A 250 2.52 0.93 -30.17
N SER A 251 1.49 0.46 -29.46
CA SER A 251 1.43 0.45 -28.00
C SER A 251 1.99 -0.88 -27.49
N TYR A 252 2.97 -0.81 -26.60
CA TYR A 252 3.67 -1.96 -26.04
C TYR A 252 3.59 -1.92 -24.52
N THR A 253 2.86 -2.88 -23.95
CA THR A 253 2.61 -2.96 -22.51
C THR A 253 3.36 -4.13 -21.89
N VAL A 254 4.09 -3.88 -20.81
CA VAL A 254 4.80 -4.89 -20.02
C VAL A 254 4.20 -4.95 -18.62
N VAL A 255 3.89 -6.15 -18.15
CA VAL A 255 3.33 -6.41 -16.82
C VAL A 255 4.09 -7.55 -16.18
N GLY A 256 4.65 -7.33 -14.99
CA GLY A 256 5.26 -8.39 -14.18
C GLY A 256 4.35 -8.87 -13.05
N LEU A 257 4.92 -9.60 -12.08
CA LEU A 257 4.20 -10.17 -10.93
C LEU A 257 3.61 -9.10 -10.00
N SER A 258 4.27 -7.96 -9.89
CA SER A 258 3.74 -6.77 -9.19
C SER A 258 2.50 -6.20 -9.88
N LYS A 259 2.20 -6.64 -11.11
CA LYS A 259 1.05 -6.24 -11.91
C LYS A 259 0.93 -4.71 -12.06
N ALA A 260 2.08 -4.03 -12.08
CA ALA A 260 2.21 -2.62 -12.38
C ALA A 260 2.48 -2.49 -13.89
N PRO A 261 1.46 -2.16 -14.72
CA PRO A 261 1.64 -2.13 -16.16
C PRO A 261 2.46 -0.91 -16.58
N VAL A 262 3.38 -1.13 -17.52
CA VAL A 262 4.16 -0.08 -18.17
C VAL A 262 3.86 -0.10 -19.65
N THR A 263 3.41 1.02 -20.21
CA THR A 263 3.00 1.11 -21.61
C THR A 263 3.83 2.15 -22.37
N LEU A 264 4.68 1.70 -23.29
CA LEU A 264 5.40 2.55 -24.22
C LEU A 264 4.66 2.64 -25.55
N VAL A 265 4.57 3.84 -26.11
CA VAL A 265 4.02 4.07 -27.45
C VAL A 265 5.15 4.53 -28.36
N ARG A 266 5.27 3.90 -29.53
CA ARG A 266 6.32 4.24 -30.49
C ARG A 266 5.83 4.12 -31.94
N ASP A 267 6.32 5.06 -32.75
CA ASP A 267 6.12 5.08 -34.18
C ASP A 267 7.26 4.36 -34.91
N PHE A 268 6.89 3.56 -35.89
CA PHE A 268 7.78 2.84 -36.78
C PHE A 268 7.50 3.23 -38.23
N LYS A 269 8.56 3.53 -38.99
CA LYS A 269 8.48 3.77 -40.43
C LYS A 269 9.11 2.61 -41.17
N PHE A 270 8.29 1.85 -41.88
CA PHE A 270 8.74 0.73 -42.69
C PHE A 270 8.93 1.18 -44.13
N THR A 271 10.03 0.80 -44.76
CA THR A 271 10.25 1.07 -46.20
C THR A 271 9.75 -0.08 -47.09
N LYS A 272 9.47 -1.25 -46.48
CA LYS A 272 8.88 -2.43 -47.11
C LYS A 272 7.60 -2.78 -46.36
N PHE A 273 6.57 -3.20 -47.08
CA PHE A 273 5.27 -3.56 -46.51
C PHE A 273 4.81 -4.92 -47.07
N ALA A 274 3.98 -5.61 -46.32
CA ALA A 274 3.37 -6.87 -46.71
C ALA A 274 2.36 -6.57 -47.82
N VAL A 275 2.78 -6.81 -49.06
CA VAL A 275 1.93 -6.79 -50.25
C VAL A 275 0.88 -7.90 -50.14
#